data_AF-A0A0J6VLW1-F1
#
_entry.id   AF-A0A0J6VLW1-F1
#
_cell.length_a   1.000
_cell.length_b   1.000
_cell.length_c   1.000
_cell.angle_alpha   90.00
_cell.angle_beta   90.00
_cell.angle_gamma   90.00
#
_symmetry.space_group_name_H-M   'P 1'
#
loop_
_entity.id
_entity.type
_entity.pdbx_description
1 polymer ?
#
loop_
_entity_poly.entity_id
_entity_poly.type
_entity_poly.pdbx_seq_one_letter_code
_entity_poly.pdbx_strand_id
1 'polypeptide(L)'
;MLSTIDKDGFPHTVPLGYFRLGRDIVMGVRDGTHKVANVERNPNVSVMLEDGSTMANIRGVMFQGHARIVREPGEALEVARAGARARGVPESEWPTAPRPGSAYIRVTPVRTVSWDYSEPTSDHG
;
A
#
# COMPACT_ATOMS: atom_id res chain seq x y z
N MET A 1 5.17 -2.99 4.41
CA MET A 1 6.28 -2.15 3.91
C MET A 1 6.03 -1.77 2.45
N LEU A 2 6.28 -0.52 2.07
CA LEU A 2 6.28 -0.05 0.67
C LEU A 2 7.74 0.17 0.23
N SER A 3 8.12 -0.39 -0.91
CA SER A 3 9.41 -0.14 -1.57
C SER A 3 9.17 0.62 -2.87
N THR A 4 9.86 1.76 -3.02
CA THR A 4 9.88 2.61 -4.22
C THR A 4 11.30 2.69 -4.78
N ILE A 5 11.48 3.19 -6.00
CA ILE A 5 12.80 3.35 -6.61
C ILE A 5 13.21 4.83 -6.52
N ASP A 6 14.35 5.09 -5.89
CA ASP A 6 14.94 6.43 -5.79
C ASP A 6 15.50 6.92 -7.14
N LYS A 7 15.74 8.22 -7.27
CA LYS A 7 16.30 8.85 -8.48
C LYS A 7 17.64 8.25 -8.91
N ASP A 8 18.43 7.74 -7.97
CA ASP A 8 19.74 7.13 -8.21
C ASP A 8 19.63 5.59 -8.38
N GLY A 9 18.41 5.05 -8.47
CA GLY A 9 18.14 3.63 -8.71
C GLY A 9 18.10 2.75 -7.45
N PHE A 10 18.45 3.30 -6.28
CA PHE A 10 18.37 2.54 -5.01
C PHE A 10 16.92 2.29 -4.58
N PRO A 11 16.64 1.13 -3.95
CA PRO A 11 15.36 0.90 -3.31
C PRO A 11 15.21 1.79 -2.06
N HIS A 12 14.07 2.46 -1.94
CA HIS A 12 13.67 3.21 -0.76
C HIS A 12 12.45 2.56 -0.13
N THR A 13 12.65 1.93 1.02
CA THR A 13 11.64 1.12 1.72
C THR A 13 11.20 1.77 3.02
N VAL A 14 9.89 1.88 3.24
CA VAL A 14 9.31 2.47 4.46
C VAL A 14 8.09 1.70 4.95
N PRO A 15 7.82 1.70 6.27
CA PRO A 15 6.56 1.19 6.81
C PRO A 15 5.42 2.18 6.56
N LEU A 16 4.25 1.68 6.17
CA LEU A 16 3.03 2.47 5.98
C LEU A 16 1.81 1.65 6.38
N GLY A 17 0.82 2.31 6.99
CA GLY A 17 -0.53 1.77 7.10
C GLY A 17 -1.19 1.71 5.73
N TYR A 18 -2.03 0.69 5.52
CA TYR A 18 -2.69 0.45 4.25
C TYR A 18 -4.13 -0.01 4.46
N PHE A 19 -4.92 0.07 3.40
CA PHE A 19 -6.20 -0.61 3.29
C PHE A 19 -6.41 -1.07 1.85
N ARG A 20 -7.38 -1.99 1.65
CA ARG A 20 -7.75 -2.46 0.32
C ARG A 20 -8.93 -1.66 -0.23
N LEU A 21 -8.86 -1.35 -1.52
CA LEU A 21 -9.97 -0.81 -2.30
C LEU A 21 -10.13 -1.66 -3.56
N GLY A 22 -11.03 -2.65 -3.50
CA GLY A 22 -11.12 -3.70 -4.51
C GLY A 22 -9.82 -4.53 -4.58
N ARG A 23 -9.17 -4.53 -5.74
CA ARG A 23 -7.87 -5.18 -5.94
C ARG A 23 -6.68 -4.31 -5.55
N ASP A 24 -6.89 -3.01 -5.38
CA ASP A 24 -5.81 -2.06 -5.14
C ASP A 24 -5.45 -1.98 -3.66
N ILE A 25 -4.19 -1.64 -3.41
CA ILE A 25 -3.66 -1.34 -2.08
C ILE A 25 -3.47 0.15 -1.98
N VAL A 26 -4.03 0.77 -0.94
CA VAL A 26 -4.01 2.21 -0.76
C VAL A 26 -3.32 2.57 0.54
N MET A 27 -2.41 3.54 0.48
CA MET A 27 -1.65 4.04 1.62
C MET A 27 -1.79 5.56 1.73
N GLY A 28 -2.27 6.05 2.86
CA GLY A 28 -2.32 7.49 3.15
C GLY A 28 -0.95 8.01 3.55
N VAL A 29 -0.53 9.13 2.95
CA VAL A 29 0.78 9.74 3.17
C VAL A 29 0.68 11.26 3.29
N ARG A 30 1.71 11.88 3.87
CA ARG A 30 1.94 13.31 3.70
C ARG A 30 2.44 13.55 2.26
N ASP A 31 1.86 14.54 1.60
CA ASP A 31 2.31 14.95 0.27
C ASP A 31 3.72 15.56 0.31
N GLY A 32 4.41 15.55 -0.84
CA GLY A 32 5.77 16.07 -0.98
C GLY A 32 6.86 15.23 -0.30
N THR A 33 6.53 14.03 0.19
CA THR A 33 7.54 13.12 0.77
C THR A 33 8.36 12.43 -0.32
N HIS A 34 9.56 11.96 0.03
CA HIS A 34 10.48 11.32 -0.92
C HIS A 34 9.86 10.13 -1.67
N LYS A 35 9.10 9.26 -0.97
CA LYS A 35 8.34 8.15 -1.60
C LYS A 35 7.31 8.61 -2.63
N VAL A 36 6.70 9.77 -2.42
CA VAL A 36 5.72 10.36 -3.36
C VAL A 36 6.46 10.78 -4.62
N ALA A 37 7.55 11.53 -4.47
CA ALA A 37 8.40 11.93 -5.59
C ALA A 37 9.00 10.72 -6.34
N ASN A 38 9.31 9.63 -5.64
CA ASN A 38 9.77 8.38 -6.26
C ASN A 38 8.67 7.75 -7.14
N VAL A 39 7.44 7.62 -6.62
CA VAL A 39 6.31 7.06 -7.38
C VAL A 39 5.96 7.89 -8.61
N GLU A 40 6.04 9.22 -8.51
CA GLU A 40 5.79 10.11 -9.65
C GLU A 40 6.81 9.94 -10.79
N ARG A 41 8.07 9.66 -10.45
CA ARG A 41 9.12 9.37 -11.43
C ARG A 41 9.05 7.94 -11.97
N ASN A 42 8.77 6.99 -11.10
CA ASN A 42 8.76 5.57 -11.42
C ASN A 42 7.58 4.88 -10.71
N PRO A 43 6.53 4.46 -11.45
CA PRO A 43 5.35 3.86 -10.85
C PRO A 43 5.60 2.43 -10.35
N ASN A 44 6.73 1.79 -10.67
CA ASN A 44 7.00 0.41 -10.24
C ASN A 44 7.31 0.36 -8.75
N VAL A 45 6.48 -0.35 -8.00
CA VAL A 45 6.64 -0.51 -6.55
C VAL A 45 6.48 -1.96 -6.11
N SER A 46 6.98 -2.26 -4.92
CA SER A 46 6.69 -3.50 -4.20
C SER A 46 6.05 -3.20 -2.85
N VAL A 47 5.01 -3.95 -2.49
CA VAL A 47 4.35 -3.90 -1.18
C VAL A 47 4.49 -5.27 -0.53
N MET A 48 5.03 -5.30 0.67
CA MET A 48 5.27 -6.52 1.44
C MET A 48 4.51 -6.48 2.76
N LEU A 49 3.77 -7.54 3.05
CA LEU A 49 3.07 -7.78 4.31
C LEU A 49 3.57 -9.10 4.90
N GLU A 50 3.85 -9.11 6.19
CA GLU A 50 4.24 -10.31 6.93
C GLU A 50 3.42 -10.44 8.20
N ASP A 51 3.30 -11.68 8.65
CA ASP A 51 2.75 -12.07 9.94
C ASP A 51 3.50 -13.33 10.42
N GLY A 52 3.38 -13.64 11.69
CA GLY A 52 4.12 -14.71 12.35
C GLY A 52 5.11 -14.18 13.39
N SER A 53 5.32 -15.00 14.42
CA SER A 53 6.17 -14.67 15.57
C SER A 53 7.27 -15.70 15.80
N THR A 54 7.24 -16.81 15.06
CA THR A 54 8.17 -17.92 15.15
C THR A 54 8.50 -18.41 13.74
N MET A 55 9.68 -19.02 13.55
CA MET A 55 10.06 -19.53 12.23
C MET A 55 9.03 -20.50 11.63
N ALA A 56 8.33 -21.27 12.46
CA ALA A 56 7.34 -22.26 12.00
C ALA A 56 6.01 -21.64 11.49
N ASN A 57 5.77 -20.34 11.69
CA ASN A 57 4.51 -19.69 11.32
C ASN A 57 4.69 -18.37 10.57
N ILE A 58 5.89 -18.10 10.05
CA ILE A 58 6.10 -16.95 9.18
C ILE A 58 5.28 -17.13 7.92
N ARG A 59 4.47 -16.13 7.61
CA ARG A 59 3.71 -16.05 6.38
C ARG A 59 3.74 -14.65 5.83
N GLY A 60 3.60 -14.52 4.53
CA GLY A 60 3.72 -13.23 3.89
C GLY A 60 3.07 -13.18 2.52
N VAL A 61 2.85 -11.96 2.07
CA VAL A 61 2.44 -11.67 0.71
C VAL A 61 3.17 -10.44 0.21
N MET A 62 3.75 -10.58 -0.98
CA MET A 62 4.40 -9.52 -1.73
C MET A 62 3.58 -9.23 -2.99
N PHE A 63 3.31 -7.95 -3.20
CA PHE A 63 2.69 -7.42 -4.42
C PHE A 63 3.71 -6.58 -5.17
N GLN A 64 3.91 -6.87 -6.45
CA GLN A 64 4.53 -5.93 -7.38
C GLN A 64 3.42 -5.26 -8.20
N GLY A 65 3.51 -3.96 -8.41
CA GLY A 65 2.47 -3.24 -9.12
C GLY A 65 2.86 -1.84 -9.54
N HIS A 66 1.90 -1.18 -10.18
CA HIS A 66 2.02 0.22 -10.58
C HIS A 66 1.33 1.10 -9.55
N ALA A 67 2.07 2.07 -9.03
CA ALA A 67 1.58 3.08 -8.11
C ALA A 67 1.26 4.38 -8.85
N ARG A 68 0.22 5.06 -8.39
CA ARG A 68 -0.03 6.46 -8.71
C ARG A 68 -0.36 7.25 -7.45
N ILE A 69 -0.14 8.56 -7.52
CA ILE A 69 -0.53 9.47 -6.45
C ILE A 69 -1.96 9.97 -6.69
N VAL A 70 -2.79 9.92 -5.66
CA VAL A 70 -4.13 10.50 -5.62
C VAL A 70 -4.06 11.80 -4.82
N ARG A 71 -4.32 12.93 -5.50
CA ARG A 71 -4.38 14.28 -4.90
C ARG A 71 -5.63 15.06 -5.25
N GLU A 72 -6.32 14.69 -6.32
CA GLU A 72 -7.53 15.38 -6.76
C GLU A 72 -8.52 15.38 -5.58
N PRO A 73 -9.02 16.54 -5.14
CA PRO A 73 -9.83 16.66 -3.92
C PRO A 73 -11.01 15.70 -3.83
N GLY A 74 -11.75 15.50 -4.93
CA GLY A 74 -12.89 14.58 -4.98
C GLY A 74 -12.45 13.13 -4.80
N GLU A 75 -11.48 12.67 -5.60
CA GLU A 75 -10.94 11.33 -5.50
C GLU A 75 -10.30 11.06 -4.13
N ALA A 76 -9.54 12.02 -3.60
CA ALA A 76 -8.91 11.91 -2.29
C ALA A 76 -9.95 11.78 -1.17
N LEU A 77 -11.08 12.49 -1.25
CA LEU A 77 -12.19 12.37 -0.31
C LEU A 77 -12.84 10.98 -0.38
N GLU A 78 -13.12 10.47 -1.57
CA GLU A 78 -13.69 9.14 -1.76
C GLU A 78 -12.76 8.04 -1.23
N VAL A 79 -11.46 8.16 -1.48
CA VAL A 79 -10.44 7.27 -0.93
C VAL A 79 -10.37 7.38 0.59
N ALA A 80 -10.49 8.59 1.16
CA ALA A 80 -10.51 8.80 2.61
C ALA A 80 -11.72 8.11 3.28
N ARG A 81 -12.90 8.23 2.66
CA ARG A 81 -14.14 7.55 3.10
C ARG A 81 -14.01 6.04 3.01
N ALA A 82 -13.46 5.52 1.91
CA ALA A 82 -13.18 4.09 1.78
C ALA A 82 -12.24 3.58 2.89
N GLY A 83 -11.20 4.34 3.24
CA GLY A 83 -10.31 4.02 4.34
C GLY A 83 -10.97 4.13 5.73
N ALA A 84 -11.92 5.05 5.92
CA ALA A 84 -12.73 5.12 7.14
C ALA A 84 -13.63 3.87 7.28
N ARG A 85 -14.34 3.51 6.20
CA ARG A 85 -15.15 2.30 6.11
C ARG A 85 -14.34 1.04 6.38
N ALA A 86 -13.17 0.90 5.77
CA ALA A 86 -12.30 -0.27 5.96
C ALA A 86 -11.82 -0.45 7.41
N ARG A 87 -11.80 0.62 8.20
CA ARG A 87 -11.46 0.60 9.64
C ARG A 87 -12.68 0.47 10.56
N GLY A 88 -13.89 0.37 10.01
CA GLY A 88 -15.13 0.28 10.79
C GLY A 88 -15.53 1.59 11.46
N VAL A 89 -15.08 2.74 10.95
CA VAL A 89 -15.49 4.06 11.46
C VAL A 89 -16.98 4.29 11.13
N PRO A 90 -17.82 4.73 12.09
CA PRO A 90 -19.22 5.06 11.84
C PRO A 90 -19.38 6.09 10.71
N GLU A 91 -20.40 5.94 9.87
CA GLU A 91 -20.61 6.82 8.69
C GLU A 91 -20.77 8.29 9.06
N SER A 92 -21.38 8.58 10.21
CA SER A 92 -21.51 9.94 10.76
C SER A 92 -20.17 10.62 11.05
N GLU A 93 -19.07 9.85 11.17
CA GLU A 93 -17.72 10.33 11.44
C GLU A 93 -16.83 10.32 10.19
N TRP A 94 -17.39 10.01 9.01
CA TRP A 94 -16.60 9.97 7.79
C TRP A 94 -16.11 11.36 7.38
N PRO A 95 -14.93 11.46 6.74
CA PRO A 95 -14.45 12.72 6.20
C PRO A 95 -15.47 13.34 5.23
N THR A 96 -15.69 14.64 5.38
CA THR A 96 -16.53 15.47 4.50
C THR A 96 -15.69 16.32 3.54
N ALA A 97 -14.38 16.42 3.79
CA ALA A 97 -13.40 17.10 2.95
C ALA A 97 -12.06 16.33 2.96
N PRO A 98 -11.26 16.42 1.89
CA PRO A 98 -9.93 15.83 1.89
C PRO A 98 -9.04 16.52 2.94
N ARG A 99 -8.10 15.77 3.52
CA ARG A 99 -7.18 16.32 4.53
C ARG A 99 -6.11 17.18 3.83
N PRO A 100 -5.96 18.46 4.16
CA PRO A 100 -4.94 19.32 3.57
C PRO A 100 -3.53 18.74 3.75
N GLY A 101 -2.70 18.80 2.70
CA GLY A 101 -1.33 18.29 2.72
C GLY A 101 -1.20 16.75 2.78
N SER A 102 -2.31 16.02 2.61
CA SER A 102 -2.30 14.57 2.45
C SER A 102 -2.45 14.16 0.98
N ALA A 103 -1.89 13.00 0.66
CA ALA A 103 -2.09 12.32 -0.60
C ALA A 103 -2.25 10.82 -0.33
N TYR A 104 -2.64 10.06 -1.36
CA TYR A 104 -2.64 8.60 -1.28
C TYR A 104 -1.76 7.99 -2.35
N ILE A 105 -1.02 6.95 -1.98
CA ILE A 105 -0.37 6.07 -2.95
C ILE A 105 -1.34 4.93 -3.20
N ARG A 106 -1.84 4.81 -4.44
CA ARG A 106 -2.72 3.73 -4.88
C ARG A 106 -1.94 2.79 -5.78
N VAL A 107 -1.78 1.55 -5.34
CA VAL A 107 -1.03 0.50 -6.02
C VAL A 107 -2.00 -0.49 -6.63
N THR A 108 -1.90 -0.69 -7.95
CA THR A 108 -2.60 -1.76 -8.66
C THR A 108 -1.66 -2.94 -8.84
N PRO A 109 -1.90 -4.08 -8.17
CA PRO A 109 -1.03 -5.25 -8.26
C PRO A 109 -1.04 -5.87 -9.66
N VAL A 110 0.16 -6.16 -10.17
CA VAL A 110 0.44 -6.89 -11.41
C VAL A 110 0.88 -8.32 -11.11
N ARG A 111 1.67 -8.52 -10.05
CA ARG A 111 2.10 -9.84 -9.57
C ARG A 111 1.90 -9.94 -8.07
N THR A 112 1.40 -11.08 -7.63
CA THR A 112 1.25 -11.45 -6.23
C THR A 112 2.05 -12.71 -5.97
N VAL A 113 2.85 -12.72 -4.91
CA VAL A 113 3.58 -13.88 -4.42
C VAL A 113 3.26 -14.02 -2.94
N SER A 114 2.87 -15.22 -2.50
CA SER A 114 2.58 -15.49 -1.10
C SER A 114 3.30 -16.76 -0.65
N TRP A 115 3.52 -16.86 0.65
CA TRP A 115 4.09 -18.03 1.30
C TRP A 115 3.53 -18.15 2.72
N ASP A 116 3.49 -19.38 3.22
CA ASP A 116 3.12 -19.70 4.59
C ASP A 116 3.98 -20.89 5.04
N TYR A 117 4.84 -20.70 6.05
CA TYR A 117 5.73 -21.75 6.55
C TYR A 117 5.02 -22.77 7.44
N SER A 118 3.76 -22.51 7.82
CA SER A 118 2.95 -23.50 8.54
C SER A 118 2.35 -24.56 7.60
N GLU A 119 2.32 -24.29 6.30
CA GLU A 119 1.90 -25.26 5.30
C GLU A 119 3.06 -26.22 4.96
N PRO A 120 2.78 -27.52 4.74
CA PRO A 120 3.80 -28.44 4.25
C PRO A 120 4.32 -27.93 2.91
N THR A 121 5.64 -27.86 2.72
CA THR A 121 6.23 -27.47 1.43
C THR A 121 5.72 -28.40 0.33
N SER A 122 4.86 -27.91 -0.54
CA SER A 122 4.60 -28.54 -1.83
C SER A 122 5.77 -28.19 -2.75
N ASP A 123 6.62 -29.16 -3.04
CA ASP A 123 7.60 -29.09 -4.12
C ASP A 123 6.84 -28.76 -5.42
N HIS A 124 6.90 -27.50 -5.85
CA HIS A 124 6.52 -27.11 -7.20
C HIS A 124 7.81 -27.10 -8.03
N GLY A 125 8.05 -28.23 -8.70
CA GLY A 125 9.04 -28.37 -9.77
C GLY A 125 8.64 -27.66 -11.06
#